data_AF-A0AA36DFK9-F1
#
_entry.id   AF-A0AA36DFK9-F1
#
_cell.length_a   1.000
_cell.length_b   1.000
_cell.length_c   1.000
_cell.angle_alpha   90.00
_cell.angle_beta   90.00
_cell.angle_gamma   90.00
#
_symmetry.space_group_name_H-M   'P 1'
#
loop_
_entity.id
_entity.type
_entity.pdbx_description
1 polymer ?
#
loop_
_entity_poly.entity_id
_entity_poly.type
_entity_poly.pdbx_seq_one_letter_code
_entity_poly.pdbx_strand_id
1 'polypeptide(L)'
;MGFWDGIATIVVSLYLLIAVLGSLRYLINCLWTFTHPTWEDCPFWPRDVFANFYSICVALFSVQLQPQPSITNGYVRASPRTGNTTPTILGLDCEMVGIGEDGKRHALARVSLVDFSGRVVYDSYVKSTVPVTDYRTFVSGIEAQHLERAPSFSKVRAAVEQLISGATLVGHGLDNDLKILRLEHPVQHCRDTAYYWQFRELLKISRCPPLKQLVETVLGDKQFQNGAHDPVEDAYAPLRIYKKYREDWDRDVCRQEWS
;
A
#
# COMPACT_ATOMS: atom_id res chain seq x y z
N MET A 1 -40.32 39.29 28.33
CA MET A 1 -39.13 38.45 28.03
C MET A 1 -38.50 38.10 29.36
N GLY A 2 -38.24 36.83 29.67
CA GLY A 2 -37.60 36.47 30.96
C GLY A 2 -38.26 35.41 31.85
N PHE A 3 -39.14 34.55 31.34
CA PHE A 3 -39.53 33.32 32.06
C PHE A 3 -39.23 32.05 31.24
N TRP A 4 -39.48 32.11 29.93
CA TRP A 4 -39.21 31.00 29.01
C TRP A 4 -37.72 30.81 28.69
N ASP A 5 -36.92 31.88 28.73
CA ASP A 5 -35.48 31.83 28.42
C ASP A 5 -34.67 31.08 29.49
N GLY A 6 -35.13 31.10 30.75
CA GLY A 6 -34.53 30.36 31.85
C GLY A 6 -34.78 28.85 31.78
N ILE A 7 -35.98 28.44 31.38
CA ILE A 7 -36.35 27.02 31.23
C ILE A 7 -35.59 26.39 30.05
N ALA A 8 -35.47 27.11 28.93
CA ALA A 8 -34.70 26.64 27.77
C ALA A 8 -33.22 26.37 28.13
N THR A 9 -32.61 27.24 28.94
CA THR A 9 -31.21 27.09 29.37
C THR A 9 -31.01 25.88 30.29
N ILE A 10 -31.97 25.63 31.21
CA ILE A 10 -31.93 24.46 32.10
C ILE A 10 -32.13 23.16 31.30
N VAL A 11 -33.05 23.13 30.34
CA VAL A 11 -33.31 21.95 29.50
C VAL A 11 -32.10 21.62 28.63
N VAL A 12 -31.47 22.62 28.01
CA VAL A 12 -30.25 22.42 27.19
C VAL A 12 -29.08 21.95 28.06
N SER A 13 -28.93 22.48 29.27
CA SER A 13 -27.89 22.07 30.22
C SER A 13 -28.11 20.65 30.74
N LEU A 14 -29.37 20.26 31.02
CA LEU A 14 -29.72 18.89 31.37
C LEU A 14 -29.46 17.94 30.21
N TYR A 15 -29.76 18.34 28.98
CA TYR A 15 -29.55 17.52 27.78
C TYR A 15 -28.07 17.30 27.49
N LEU A 16 -27.24 18.33 27.64
CA LEU A 16 -25.78 18.22 27.54
C LEU A 16 -25.19 17.38 28.67
N LEU A 17 -25.70 17.52 29.91
CA LEU A 17 -25.26 16.68 31.04
C LEU A 17 -25.66 15.22 30.83
N ILE A 18 -26.86 14.94 30.32
CA ILE A 18 -27.32 13.58 29.96
C ILE A 18 -26.49 13.02 28.78
N ALA A 19 -26.12 13.84 27.80
CA ALA A 19 -25.27 13.43 26.69
C ALA A 19 -23.81 13.14 27.13
N VAL A 20 -23.27 13.94 28.04
CA VAL A 20 -21.92 13.74 28.61
C VAL A 20 -21.90 12.55 29.57
N LEU A 21 -22.89 12.40 30.45
CA LEU A 21 -23.03 11.23 31.34
C LEU A 21 -23.33 9.95 30.54
N GLY A 22 -24.10 10.05 29.45
CA GLY A 22 -24.33 8.96 28.51
C GLY A 22 -23.03 8.53 27.82
N SER A 23 -22.19 9.48 27.43
CA SER A 23 -20.88 9.22 26.81
C SER A 23 -19.87 8.65 27.80
N LEU A 24 -19.84 9.14 29.05
CA LEU A 24 -18.95 8.62 30.08
C LEU A 24 -19.36 7.22 30.53
N ARG A 25 -20.66 6.97 30.69
CA ARG A 25 -21.20 5.63 30.99
C ARG A 25 -20.95 4.67 29.83
N TYR A 26 -21.07 5.13 28.59
CA TYR A 26 -20.71 4.35 27.40
C TYR A 26 -19.22 4.00 27.37
N LEU A 27 -18.34 4.95 27.68
CA LEU A 27 -16.89 4.72 27.76
C LEU A 27 -16.52 3.76 28.89
N ILE A 28 -17.09 3.92 30.09
CA ILE A 28 -16.90 3.01 31.22
C ILE A 28 -17.39 1.61 30.86
N ASN A 29 -18.55 1.50 30.21
CA ASN A 29 -19.09 0.24 29.75
C ASN A 29 -18.17 -0.43 28.72
N CYS A 30 -17.64 0.32 27.74
CA CYS A 30 -16.68 -0.18 26.74
C CYS A 30 -15.36 -0.66 27.38
N LEU A 31 -14.83 0.06 28.36
CA LEU A 31 -13.63 -0.32 29.11
C LEU A 31 -13.85 -1.59 29.95
N TRP A 32 -15.05 -1.78 30.50
CA TRP A 32 -15.43 -3.00 31.22
C TRP A 32 -15.51 -4.20 30.27
N THR A 33 -16.17 -4.08 29.11
CA THR A 33 -16.24 -5.15 28.08
C THR A 33 -14.87 -5.57 27.56
N PHE A 34 -13.90 -4.67 27.55
CA PHE A 34 -12.53 -4.95 27.10
C PHE A 34 -11.70 -5.73 28.12
N THR A 35 -11.95 -5.52 29.41
CA THR A 35 -11.18 -6.14 30.51
C THR A 35 -11.77 -7.47 31.00
N HIS A 36 -13.01 -7.79 30.63
CA HIS A 36 -13.73 -8.99 31.05
C HIS A 36 -14.31 -9.73 29.83
N PRO A 37 -13.64 -10.79 29.32
CA PRO A 37 -13.99 -11.46 28.06
C PRO A 37 -15.20 -12.40 28.15
N THR A 38 -15.79 -12.57 29.33
CA THR A 38 -16.94 -13.46 29.58
C THR A 38 -18.13 -12.67 30.10
N TRP A 39 -19.33 -12.97 29.58
CA TRP A 39 -20.56 -12.25 29.95
C TRP A 39 -21.00 -12.45 31.41
N GLU A 40 -20.49 -13.49 32.08
CA GLU A 40 -21.04 -14.01 33.35
C GLU A 40 -21.08 -12.99 34.49
N ASP A 41 -20.34 -11.88 34.39
CA ASP A 41 -20.33 -10.79 35.38
C ASP A 41 -20.84 -9.44 34.85
N CYS A 42 -21.47 -9.37 33.66
CA CYS A 42 -21.85 -8.08 33.04
C CYS A 42 -23.16 -7.51 33.61
N PRO A 43 -23.13 -6.44 34.43
CA PRO A 43 -24.34 -5.90 35.04
C PRO A 43 -25.05 -4.86 34.15
N PHE A 44 -24.52 -4.61 32.94
CA PHE A 44 -24.90 -3.45 32.11
C PHE A 44 -25.51 -3.81 30.75
N TRP A 45 -25.19 -4.98 30.18
CA TRP A 45 -25.63 -5.37 28.83
C TRP A 45 -26.44 -6.67 28.84
N PRO A 46 -27.62 -6.71 28.19
CA PRO A 46 -28.28 -7.95 27.81
C PRO A 46 -27.33 -8.85 26.98
N ARG A 47 -27.42 -10.17 27.17
CA ARG A 47 -26.47 -11.16 26.61
C ARG A 47 -26.33 -11.09 25.09
N ASP A 48 -27.43 -10.81 24.39
CA ASP A 48 -27.53 -10.62 22.95
C ASP A 48 -26.86 -9.33 22.47
N VAL A 49 -26.95 -8.26 23.26
CA VAL A 49 -26.28 -6.98 22.96
C VAL A 49 -24.78 -7.09 23.21
N PHE A 50 -24.37 -7.78 24.28
CA PHE A 50 -22.96 -8.04 24.59
C PHE A 50 -22.25 -8.80 23.46
N ALA A 51 -22.88 -9.84 22.90
CA ALA A 51 -22.28 -10.65 21.84
C ALA A 51 -22.06 -9.86 20.53
N ASN A 52 -23.03 -9.02 20.14
CA ASN A 52 -22.90 -8.17 18.96
C ASN A 52 -21.86 -7.07 19.17
N PHE A 53 -21.86 -6.43 20.35
CA PHE A 53 -20.92 -5.37 20.66
C PHE A 53 -19.48 -5.89 20.82
N TYR A 54 -19.30 -7.05 21.45
CA TYR A 54 -18.01 -7.74 21.55
C TYR A 54 -17.49 -8.15 20.17
N SER A 55 -18.33 -8.70 19.29
CA SER A 55 -17.94 -9.01 17.90
C SER A 55 -17.52 -7.76 17.11
N ILE A 56 -18.19 -6.63 17.30
CA ILE A 56 -17.83 -5.35 16.67
C ILE A 56 -16.52 -4.80 17.25
N CYS A 57 -16.34 -4.84 18.57
CA CYS A 57 -15.09 -4.43 19.22
C CYS A 57 -13.91 -5.31 18.79
N VAL A 58 -14.09 -6.63 18.72
CA VAL A 58 -13.07 -7.57 18.22
C VAL A 58 -12.81 -7.32 16.74
N ALA A 59 -13.83 -7.08 15.90
CA ALA A 59 -13.63 -6.79 14.48
C ALA A 59 -12.90 -5.46 14.23
N LEU A 60 -13.24 -4.40 14.97
CA LEU A 60 -12.57 -3.11 14.90
C LEU A 60 -11.13 -3.17 15.44
N PHE A 61 -10.87 -3.99 16.47
CA PHE A 61 -9.51 -4.16 17.00
C PHE A 61 -8.67 -5.16 16.17
N SER A 62 -9.30 -6.13 15.49
CA SER A 62 -8.64 -7.05 14.55
C SER A 62 -8.20 -6.37 13.25
N VAL A 63 -8.83 -5.24 12.89
CA VAL A 63 -8.35 -4.36 11.80
C VAL A 63 -7.10 -3.57 12.23
N GLN A 64 -6.92 -3.30 13.53
CA GLN A 64 -5.78 -2.53 14.07
C GLN A 64 -4.68 -3.37 14.73
N LEU A 65 -4.86 -4.68 14.86
CA LEU A 65 -3.86 -5.63 15.35
C LEU A 65 -3.55 -6.74 14.33
N GLN A 66 -3.48 -6.41 13.03
CA GLN A 66 -2.48 -7.15 12.26
C GLN A 66 -1.13 -6.80 12.87
N PRO A 67 -0.34 -7.78 13.34
CA PRO A 67 1.00 -7.49 13.79
C PRO A 67 1.70 -6.73 12.67
N GLN A 68 2.01 -5.45 12.91
CA GLN A 68 3.00 -4.76 12.11
C GLN A 68 4.24 -5.66 12.17
N PRO A 69 4.77 -6.14 11.05
CA PRO A 69 5.96 -6.97 11.07
C PRO A 69 7.01 -6.18 11.86
N SER A 70 7.39 -6.73 13.01
CA SER A 70 8.43 -6.14 13.84
C SER A 70 9.63 -5.87 12.95
N ILE A 71 10.00 -4.60 12.77
CA ILE A 71 11.20 -4.20 12.06
C ILE A 71 12.37 -4.82 12.81
N THR A 72 12.72 -6.03 12.38
CA THR A 72 13.85 -6.80 12.87
C THR A 72 14.64 -7.12 11.62
N ASN A 73 15.63 -6.26 11.34
CA ASN A 73 16.59 -6.37 10.24
C ASN A 73 15.99 -6.88 8.92
N GLY A 74 15.52 -5.93 8.10
CA GLY A 74 14.88 -6.18 6.80
C GLY A 74 15.53 -7.27 5.95
N TYR A 75 14.93 -8.46 5.98
CA TYR A 75 14.92 -9.49 4.95
C TYR A 75 13.70 -10.38 5.22
N VAL A 76 12.60 -10.19 4.48
CA VAL A 76 11.56 -11.22 4.42
C VAL A 76 12.15 -12.37 3.61
N ARG A 77 12.31 -13.56 4.23
CA ARG A 77 12.88 -14.73 3.56
C ARG A 77 11.99 -15.11 2.37
N ALA A 78 12.59 -15.16 1.17
CA ALA A 78 11.99 -15.78 0.01
C ALA A 78 11.65 -17.25 0.34
N SER A 79 10.39 -17.63 0.18
CA SER A 79 9.97 -19.03 0.29
C SER A 79 10.26 -19.74 -1.04
N PRO A 80 11.07 -20.80 -1.08
CA PRO A 80 11.31 -21.56 -2.31
C PRO A 80 10.04 -22.30 -2.70
N ARG A 81 9.58 -22.18 -3.95
CA ARG A 81 8.52 -23.05 -4.49
C ARG A 81 9.09 -24.05 -5.48
N THR A 82 8.91 -25.32 -5.16
CA THR A 82 9.01 -26.47 -6.07
C THR A 82 7.58 -26.89 -6.45
N GLY A 83 7.21 -26.75 -7.73
CA GLY A 83 5.98 -27.32 -8.29
C GLY A 83 5.42 -26.52 -9.48
N ASN A 84 4.86 -27.22 -10.47
CA ASN A 84 4.10 -26.64 -11.58
C ASN A 84 2.92 -25.82 -11.03
N THR A 85 3.13 -24.52 -10.85
CA THR A 85 2.12 -23.57 -10.40
C THR A 85 2.15 -22.37 -11.32
N THR A 86 0.97 -21.86 -11.67
CA THR A 86 0.76 -20.59 -12.38
C THR A 86 1.81 -19.53 -12.02
N PRO A 87 2.30 -18.73 -12.99
CA PRO A 87 3.25 -17.66 -12.73
C PRO A 87 2.82 -16.81 -11.53
N THR A 88 3.74 -16.54 -10.62
CA THR A 88 3.45 -15.66 -9.48
C THR A 88 3.28 -14.24 -10.00
N ILE A 89 2.18 -13.56 -9.67
CA ILE A 89 1.97 -12.17 -10.07
C ILE A 89 2.54 -11.26 -9.00
N LEU A 90 3.47 -10.38 -9.37
CA LEU A 90 4.15 -9.44 -8.48
C LEU A 90 4.01 -8.01 -8.99
N GLY A 91 3.79 -7.07 -8.07
CA GLY A 91 3.93 -5.64 -8.30
C GLY A 91 5.37 -5.22 -8.07
N LEU A 92 5.93 -4.37 -8.92
CA LEU A 92 7.29 -3.82 -8.78
C LEU A 92 7.24 -2.29 -8.92
N ASP A 93 7.94 -1.62 -8.02
CA ASP A 93 8.24 -0.18 -8.13
C ASP A 93 9.59 0.13 -7.47
N CYS A 94 10.31 1.10 -8.03
CA CYS A 94 11.59 1.58 -7.51
C CYS A 94 11.60 3.09 -7.31
N GLU A 95 12.17 3.52 -6.19
CA GLU A 95 12.54 4.91 -5.97
C GLU A 95 14.00 5.16 -6.36
N MET A 96 14.26 6.31 -6.98
CA MET A 96 15.59 6.71 -7.42
C MET A 96 16.03 8.05 -6.86
N VAL A 97 17.33 8.16 -6.65
CA VAL A 97 18.04 9.40 -6.29
C VAL A 97 18.91 9.88 -7.45
N GLY A 98 19.23 11.17 -7.44
CA GLY A 98 20.15 11.84 -8.35
C GLY A 98 21.61 11.62 -7.99
N ILE A 99 22.42 11.27 -8.99
CA ILE A 99 23.87 11.10 -8.89
C ILE A 99 24.60 11.88 -10.00
N GLY A 100 25.89 12.16 -9.79
CA GLY A 100 26.70 12.97 -10.70
C GLY A 100 26.56 14.48 -10.43
N GLU A 101 27.43 15.27 -11.04
CA GLU A 101 27.57 16.71 -10.74
C GLU A 101 26.26 17.50 -10.91
N ASP A 102 25.40 17.10 -11.87
CA ASP A 102 24.12 17.75 -12.15
C ASP A 102 22.90 17.05 -11.52
N GLY A 103 23.09 15.93 -10.81
CA GLY A 103 22.02 15.15 -10.18
C GLY A 103 21.01 14.52 -11.15
N LYS A 104 21.26 14.57 -12.47
CA LYS A 104 20.29 14.11 -13.48
C LYS A 104 20.33 12.61 -13.70
N ARG A 105 21.48 11.97 -13.48
CA ARG A 105 21.57 10.51 -13.58
C ARG A 105 20.91 9.86 -12.37
N HIS A 106 20.28 8.72 -12.59
CA HIS A 106 19.51 8.01 -11.58
C HIS A 106 20.36 6.91 -10.93
N ALA A 107 20.21 6.73 -9.63
CA ALA A 107 20.65 5.56 -8.88
C ALA A 107 19.48 4.98 -8.07
N LEU A 108 19.39 3.66 -7.98
CA LEU A 108 18.38 2.99 -7.17
C LEU A 108 18.57 3.34 -5.69
N ALA A 109 17.48 3.69 -5.02
CA ALA A 109 17.47 4.07 -3.61
C ALA A 109 16.56 3.19 -2.76
N ARG A 110 15.41 2.75 -3.30
CA ARG A 110 14.52 1.76 -2.67
C ARG A 110 13.82 0.94 -3.75
N VAL A 111 13.53 -0.32 -3.47
CA VAL A 111 12.75 -1.20 -4.35
C VAL A 111 11.74 -1.97 -3.53
N SER A 112 10.51 -2.04 -4.03
CA SER A 112 9.42 -2.80 -3.42
C SER A 112 8.85 -3.83 -4.39
N LEU A 113 8.65 -5.04 -3.88
CA LEU A 113 7.88 -6.10 -4.50
C LEU A 113 6.69 -6.43 -3.61
N VAL A 114 5.50 -6.46 -4.19
CA VAL A 114 4.27 -6.85 -3.50
C VAL A 114 3.59 -8.00 -4.22
N ASP A 115 2.93 -8.88 -3.48
CA ASP A 115 2.18 -9.98 -4.08
C ASP A 115 0.82 -9.52 -4.64
N PHE A 116 0.12 -10.42 -5.32
CA PHE A 116 -1.20 -10.14 -5.86
C PHE A 116 -2.22 -9.68 -4.80
N SER A 117 -2.04 -9.96 -3.51
CA SER A 117 -2.93 -9.46 -2.43
C SER A 117 -2.50 -8.09 -1.88
N GLY A 118 -1.36 -7.56 -2.30
CA GLY A 118 -0.77 -6.32 -1.80
C GLY A 118 0.12 -6.51 -0.58
N ARG A 119 0.47 -7.75 -0.22
CA ARG A 119 1.42 -8.00 0.87
C ARG A 119 2.83 -7.77 0.37
N VAL A 120 3.65 -7.11 1.18
CA VAL A 120 5.07 -6.88 0.87
C VAL A 120 5.82 -8.21 0.84
N VAL A 121 6.37 -8.54 -0.33
CA VAL A 121 7.24 -9.69 -0.55
C VAL A 121 8.69 -9.30 -0.30
N TYR A 122 9.08 -8.11 -0.75
CA TYR A 122 10.41 -7.55 -0.56
C TYR A 122 10.30 -6.02 -0.53
N ASP A 123 10.99 -5.39 0.41
CA ASP A 123 11.14 -3.94 0.47
C ASP A 123 12.53 -3.65 1.04
N SER A 124 13.32 -2.88 0.30
CA SER A 124 14.70 -2.62 0.69
C SER A 124 15.23 -1.32 0.13
N TYR A 125 15.83 -0.51 1.01
CA TYR A 125 16.71 0.57 0.60
C TYR A 125 18.00 0.02 -0.03
N VAL A 126 18.68 0.84 -0.82
CA VAL A 126 19.89 0.44 -1.54
C VAL A 126 21.01 1.44 -1.32
N LYS A 127 22.16 0.94 -0.88
CA LYS A 127 23.35 1.76 -0.74
C LYS A 127 23.90 2.11 -2.12
N SER A 128 23.89 3.40 -2.45
CA SER A 128 24.48 3.90 -3.69
C SER A 128 25.99 3.66 -3.69
N THR A 129 26.52 3.26 -4.85
CA THR A 129 27.96 3.10 -5.09
C THR A 129 28.66 4.41 -5.44
N VAL A 130 27.87 5.43 -5.80
CA VAL A 130 28.32 6.78 -6.18
C VAL A 130 27.70 7.79 -5.21
N PRO A 131 28.41 8.89 -4.85
CA PRO A 131 27.82 9.93 -4.02
C PRO A 131 26.49 10.43 -4.60
N VAL A 132 25.48 10.47 -3.73
CA VAL A 132 24.16 11.04 -4.04
C VAL A 132 24.27 12.56 -3.98
N THR A 133 23.90 13.23 -5.07
CA THR A 133 23.94 14.69 -5.18
C THR A 133 22.56 15.32 -5.02
N ASP A 134 21.50 14.57 -5.28
CA ASP A 134 20.12 15.00 -5.05
C ASP A 134 19.26 13.81 -4.58
N TYR A 135 18.74 13.87 -3.37
CA TYR A 135 17.88 12.80 -2.83
C TYR A 135 16.46 12.83 -3.38
N ARG A 136 16.02 13.97 -3.94
CA ARG A 136 14.66 14.17 -4.45
C ARG A 136 13.60 13.86 -3.40
N THR A 137 13.89 14.13 -2.12
CA THR A 137 13.10 13.72 -0.96
C THR A 137 11.63 14.15 -1.05
N PHE A 138 11.37 15.31 -1.67
CA PHE A 138 10.01 15.81 -1.88
C PHE A 138 9.14 14.90 -2.77
N VAL A 139 9.77 14.09 -3.64
CA VAL A 139 9.11 13.06 -4.45
C VAL A 139 9.33 11.68 -3.84
N SER A 140 10.58 11.28 -3.59
CA SER A 140 10.93 9.89 -3.29
C SER A 140 10.81 9.50 -1.80
N GLY A 141 10.70 10.49 -0.91
CA GLY A 141 10.79 10.27 0.53
C GLY A 141 12.15 9.77 1.03
N ILE A 142 13.18 9.72 0.17
CA ILE A 142 14.50 9.22 0.53
C ILE A 142 15.32 10.30 1.24
N GLU A 143 15.98 9.91 2.33
CA GLU A 143 16.94 10.73 3.08
C GLU A 143 18.29 10.01 3.17
N ALA A 144 19.35 10.76 3.45
CA ALA A 144 20.71 10.21 3.56
C ALA A 144 20.82 9.05 4.56
N GLN A 145 20.14 9.17 5.70
CA GLN A 145 20.12 8.15 6.76
C GLN A 145 19.55 6.80 6.29
N HIS A 146 18.62 6.81 5.32
CA HIS A 146 18.06 5.57 4.76
C HIS A 146 19.12 4.75 4.01
N LEU A 147 20.10 5.42 3.39
CA LEU A 147 21.08 4.77 2.50
C LEU A 147 22.40 4.40 3.20
N GLU A 148 22.69 4.98 4.37
CA GLU A 148 23.99 4.82 5.04
C GLU A 148 24.32 3.35 5.39
N ARG A 149 23.32 2.64 5.92
CA ARG A 149 23.38 1.24 6.34
C ARG A 149 22.60 0.29 5.43
N ALA A 150 22.15 0.78 4.28
CA ALA A 150 21.42 -0.02 3.33
C ALA A 150 22.30 -1.15 2.75
N PRO A 151 21.70 -2.29 2.35
CA PRO A 151 22.40 -3.33 1.63
C PRO A 151 23.00 -2.82 0.31
N SER A 152 24.05 -3.48 -0.17
CA SER A 152 24.66 -3.11 -1.46
C SER A 152 23.71 -3.39 -2.63
N PHE A 153 23.84 -2.59 -3.70
CA PHE A 153 23.09 -2.80 -4.94
C PHE A 153 23.13 -4.25 -5.44
N SER A 154 24.31 -4.89 -5.43
CA SER A 154 24.45 -6.27 -5.88
C SER A 154 23.63 -7.26 -5.05
N LYS A 155 23.56 -7.07 -3.72
CA LYS A 155 22.76 -7.94 -2.84
C LYS A 155 21.26 -7.76 -3.10
N VAL A 156 20.80 -6.52 -3.21
CA VAL A 156 19.38 -6.21 -3.45
C VAL A 156 18.95 -6.69 -4.82
N ARG A 157 19.74 -6.38 -5.86
CA ARG A 157 19.49 -6.84 -7.23
C ARG A 157 19.37 -8.37 -7.29
N ALA A 158 20.31 -9.11 -6.70
CA ALA A 158 20.27 -10.57 -6.73
C ALA A 158 19.00 -11.14 -6.06
N ALA A 159 18.56 -10.53 -4.95
CA ALA A 159 17.30 -10.91 -4.31
C ALA A 159 16.09 -10.63 -5.20
N VAL A 160 16.02 -9.45 -5.83
CA VAL A 160 14.95 -9.08 -6.76
C VAL A 160 14.94 -10.02 -7.98
N GLU A 161 16.09 -10.26 -8.60
CA GLU A 161 16.25 -11.16 -9.76
C GLU A 161 15.74 -12.58 -9.47
N GLN A 162 16.07 -13.11 -8.27
CA GLN A 162 15.57 -14.41 -7.84
C GLN A 162 14.04 -14.41 -7.65
N LEU A 163 13.48 -13.36 -7.04
CA LEU A 163 12.05 -13.26 -6.73
C LEU A 163 11.18 -13.09 -7.97
N ILE A 164 11.65 -12.31 -8.96
CA ILE A 164 10.88 -12.05 -10.19
C ILE A 164 11.03 -13.14 -11.25
N SER A 165 11.93 -14.11 -11.03
CA SER A 165 12.17 -15.20 -11.98
C SER A 165 10.90 -16.05 -12.16
N GLY A 166 10.40 -16.11 -13.40
CA GLY A 166 9.16 -16.83 -13.74
C GLY A 166 7.87 -16.16 -13.22
N ALA A 167 7.96 -14.95 -12.66
CA ALA A 167 6.80 -14.16 -12.26
C ALA A 167 6.18 -13.42 -13.46
N THR A 168 4.91 -13.03 -13.33
CA THR A 168 4.32 -11.95 -14.13
C THR A 168 4.49 -10.65 -13.35
N LEU A 169 5.19 -9.69 -13.94
CA LEU A 169 5.40 -8.37 -13.35
C LEU A 169 4.30 -7.39 -13.75
N VAL A 170 3.76 -6.68 -12.76
CA VAL A 170 2.78 -5.61 -12.93
C VAL A 170 3.38 -4.33 -12.39
N GLY A 171 3.25 -3.23 -13.11
CA GLY A 171 3.81 -1.95 -12.69
C GLY A 171 3.38 -0.79 -13.59
N HIS A 172 4.09 0.32 -13.48
CA HIS A 172 3.82 1.54 -14.24
C HIS A 172 5.12 2.15 -14.76
N GLY A 173 5.48 1.87 -16.01
CA GLY A 173 6.79 2.25 -16.56
C GLY A 173 7.91 1.32 -16.10
N LEU A 174 7.66 0.00 -16.11
CA LEU A 174 8.55 -1.06 -15.66
C LEU A 174 9.91 -1.05 -16.36
N ASP A 175 9.99 -0.46 -17.56
CA ASP A 175 11.25 -0.27 -18.28
C ASP A 175 12.24 0.58 -17.48
N ASN A 176 11.76 1.58 -16.74
CA ASN A 176 12.58 2.43 -15.89
C ASN A 176 13.13 1.66 -14.67
N ASP A 177 12.26 0.88 -14.01
CA ASP A 177 12.60 0.06 -12.86
C ASP A 177 13.60 -1.05 -13.22
N LEU A 178 13.30 -1.81 -14.28
CA LEU A 178 14.15 -2.89 -14.75
C LEU A 178 15.51 -2.36 -15.23
N LYS A 179 15.53 -1.21 -15.90
CA LYS A 179 16.78 -0.55 -16.32
C LYS A 179 17.64 -0.13 -15.13
N ILE A 180 17.06 0.44 -14.07
CA ILE A 180 17.85 0.84 -12.90
C ILE A 180 18.36 -0.37 -12.10
N LEU A 181 17.56 -1.45 -12.04
CA LEU A 181 17.97 -2.74 -11.51
C LEU A 181 18.98 -3.47 -12.41
N ARG A 182 19.11 -3.03 -13.67
CA ARG A 182 19.87 -3.65 -14.76
C ARG A 182 19.39 -5.06 -15.11
N LEU A 183 18.10 -5.34 -14.89
CA LEU A 183 17.47 -6.63 -15.11
C LEU A 183 16.69 -6.63 -16.42
N GLU A 184 16.56 -7.81 -17.01
CA GLU A 184 15.67 -8.05 -18.15
C GLU A 184 14.52 -8.96 -17.67
N HIS A 185 13.33 -8.72 -18.22
CA HIS A 185 12.17 -9.54 -17.94
C HIS A 185 11.39 -9.79 -19.24
N PRO A 186 10.87 -11.00 -19.49
CA PRO A 186 10.15 -11.29 -20.72
C PRO A 186 8.93 -10.39 -20.89
N VAL A 187 8.81 -9.72 -22.05
CA VAL A 187 7.75 -8.74 -22.32
C VAL A 187 6.36 -9.35 -22.17
N GLN A 188 6.19 -10.62 -22.57
CA GLN A 188 4.93 -11.36 -22.42
C GLN A 188 4.51 -11.57 -20.96
N HIS A 189 5.45 -11.50 -20.03
CA HIS A 189 5.21 -11.57 -18.59
C HIS A 189 5.12 -10.19 -17.93
N CYS A 190 5.18 -9.11 -18.69
CA CYS A 190 4.95 -7.76 -18.18
C CYS A 190 3.48 -7.34 -18.37
N ARG A 191 2.94 -6.64 -17.38
CA ARG A 191 1.65 -5.93 -17.41
C ARG A 191 1.88 -4.50 -16.97
N ASP A 192 2.31 -3.68 -17.93
CA ASP A 192 2.65 -2.29 -17.68
C ASP A 192 1.47 -1.35 -17.96
N THR A 193 0.98 -0.72 -16.90
CA THR A 193 -0.17 0.20 -16.96
C THR A 193 0.15 1.51 -17.70
N ALA A 194 1.42 1.87 -17.88
CA ALA A 194 1.80 3.05 -18.67
C ALA A 194 1.71 2.81 -20.19
N TYR A 195 1.80 1.55 -20.63
CA TYR A 195 1.84 1.19 -22.04
C TYR A 195 0.60 0.44 -22.54
N TYR A 196 -0.33 0.06 -21.64
CA TYR A 196 -1.55 -0.59 -22.05
C TYR A 196 -2.48 0.35 -22.82
N TRP A 197 -2.75 0.01 -24.09
CA TRP A 197 -3.42 0.90 -25.05
C TRP A 197 -4.82 1.33 -24.59
N GLN A 198 -5.58 0.44 -23.94
CA GLN A 198 -6.94 0.72 -23.45
C GLN A 198 -6.96 1.84 -22.41
N PHE A 199 -5.89 2.02 -21.64
CA PHE A 199 -5.81 3.08 -20.64
C PHE A 199 -5.58 4.47 -21.25
N ARG A 200 -4.90 4.54 -22.40
CA ARG A 200 -4.80 5.80 -23.17
C ARG A 200 -6.15 6.19 -23.77
N GLU A 201 -6.89 5.21 -24.27
CA GLU A 201 -8.24 5.43 -24.79
C GLU A 201 -9.22 5.83 -23.68
N LEU A 202 -9.17 5.14 -22.52
CA LEU A 202 -9.98 5.44 -21.35
C LEU A 202 -9.80 6.90 -20.89
N LEU A 203 -8.55 7.37 -20.84
CA LEU A 203 -8.23 8.73 -20.41
C LEU A 203 -8.26 9.77 -21.54
N LYS A 204 -8.47 9.35 -22.79
CA LYS A 204 -8.46 10.21 -23.99
C LYS A 204 -7.18 11.04 -24.12
N ILE A 205 -6.03 10.39 -23.90
CA ILE A 205 -4.71 11.03 -24.00
C ILE A 205 -3.85 10.35 -25.07
N SER A 206 -2.95 11.10 -25.69
CA SER A 206 -2.01 10.58 -26.70
C SER A 206 -0.70 10.04 -26.11
N ARG A 207 -0.32 10.52 -24.92
CA ARG A 207 0.91 10.13 -24.22
C ARG A 207 0.66 9.03 -23.18
N CYS A 208 1.73 8.54 -22.54
CA CYS A 208 1.59 7.61 -21.41
C CYS A 208 0.76 8.26 -20.29
N PRO A 209 -0.23 7.54 -19.74
CA PRO A 209 -1.06 8.03 -18.64
C PRO A 209 -0.24 8.13 -17.36
N PRO A 210 -0.39 9.19 -16.56
CA PRO A 210 0.16 9.22 -15.20
C PRO A 210 -0.53 8.18 -14.32
N LEU A 211 0.22 7.47 -13.48
CA LEU A 211 -0.35 6.49 -12.54
C LEU A 211 -1.46 7.11 -11.66
N LYS A 212 -1.22 8.30 -11.09
CA LYS A 212 -2.21 9.01 -10.28
C LYS A 212 -3.55 9.21 -10.97
N GLN A 213 -3.53 9.59 -12.26
CA GLN A 213 -4.74 9.78 -13.05
C GLN A 213 -5.46 8.45 -13.32
N LEU A 214 -4.71 7.37 -13.55
CA LEU A 214 -5.30 6.03 -13.69
C LEU A 214 -5.94 5.55 -12.38
N VAL A 215 -5.25 5.74 -11.25
CA VAL A 215 -5.77 5.36 -9.94
C VAL A 215 -7.05 6.12 -9.62
N GLU A 216 -7.07 7.43 -9.84
CA GLU A 216 -8.29 8.22 -9.66
C GLU A 216 -9.43 7.72 -10.57
N THR A 217 -9.16 7.50 -11.86
CA THR A 217 -10.20 7.15 -12.84
C THR A 217 -10.71 5.72 -12.67
N VAL A 218 -9.81 4.76 -12.47
CA VAL A 218 -10.13 3.33 -12.42
C VAL A 218 -10.53 2.89 -11.02
N LEU A 219 -9.88 3.42 -9.98
CA LEU A 219 -10.09 3.00 -8.59
C LEU A 219 -10.91 3.99 -7.77
N GLY A 220 -11.13 5.23 -8.26
CA GLY A 220 -11.86 6.27 -7.54
C GLY A 220 -11.06 6.91 -6.40
N ASP A 221 -9.76 6.66 -6.34
CA ASP A 221 -8.91 7.07 -5.22
C ASP A 221 -8.19 8.38 -5.53
N LYS A 222 -8.73 9.46 -4.98
CA LYS A 222 -8.20 10.83 -5.14
C LYS A 222 -7.08 11.18 -4.15
N GLN A 223 -6.83 10.30 -3.17
CA GLN A 223 -5.83 10.54 -2.13
C GLN A 223 -4.49 9.90 -2.46
N PHE A 224 -4.44 9.02 -3.46
CA PHE A 224 -3.23 8.39 -3.94
C PHE A 224 -2.14 9.41 -4.32
N GLN A 225 -0.91 9.16 -3.83
CA GLN A 225 0.25 10.04 -3.98
C GLN A 225 -0.04 11.50 -3.55
N ASN A 226 -0.70 11.68 -2.38
CA ASN A 226 -0.78 12.98 -1.71
C ASN A 226 0.39 13.13 -0.74
N GLY A 227 1.59 13.32 -1.29
CA GLY A 227 2.84 13.47 -0.53
C GLY A 227 4.03 12.95 -1.31
N ALA A 228 5.09 12.59 -0.57
CA ALA A 228 6.14 11.75 -1.13
C ALA A 228 5.57 10.38 -1.51
N HIS A 229 6.13 9.79 -2.56
CA HIS A 229 5.79 8.49 -3.07
C HIS A 229 6.27 7.40 -2.10
N ASP A 230 5.51 6.31 -2.03
CA ASP A 230 5.91 5.09 -1.34
C ASP A 230 5.90 3.94 -2.35
N PRO A 231 7.06 3.32 -2.66
CA PRO A 231 7.14 2.27 -3.66
C PRO A 231 6.29 1.04 -3.33
N VAL A 232 5.91 0.84 -2.06
CA VAL A 232 4.95 -0.23 -1.71
C VAL A 232 3.54 0.11 -2.24
N GLU A 233 3.09 1.35 -2.06
CA GLU A 233 1.80 1.82 -2.56
C GLU A 233 1.80 1.87 -4.10
N ASP A 234 2.88 2.39 -4.68
CA ASP A 234 3.08 2.57 -6.12
C ASP A 234 3.26 1.23 -6.84
N ALA A 235 3.82 0.19 -6.21
CA ALA A 235 3.82 -1.17 -6.74
C ALA A 235 2.43 -1.83 -6.66
N TYR A 236 1.63 -1.50 -5.64
CA TYR A 236 0.31 -2.12 -5.45
C TYR A 236 -0.80 -1.47 -6.29
N ALA A 237 -0.72 -0.18 -6.57
CA ALA A 237 -1.75 0.52 -7.33
C ALA A 237 -1.94 -0.03 -8.76
N PRO A 238 -0.88 -0.30 -9.56
CA PRO A 238 -0.97 -0.99 -10.84
C PRO A 238 -1.56 -2.39 -10.74
N LEU A 239 -1.26 -3.14 -9.67
CA LEU A 239 -1.89 -4.45 -9.43
C LEU A 239 -3.40 -4.33 -9.21
N ARG A 240 -3.85 -3.32 -8.47
CA ARG A 240 -5.29 -3.06 -8.27
C ARG A 240 -5.99 -2.73 -9.59
N ILE A 241 -5.32 -1.97 -10.47
CA ILE A 241 -5.81 -1.68 -11.82
C ILE A 241 -5.85 -2.98 -12.63
N TYR A 242 -4.74 -3.71 -12.72
CA TYR A 242 -4.64 -4.98 -13.45
C TYR A 242 -5.71 -5.99 -13.00
N LYS A 243 -5.99 -6.12 -11.70
CA LYS A 243 -7.08 -6.97 -11.19
C LYS A 243 -8.43 -6.71 -11.85
N LYS A 244 -8.77 -5.44 -12.13
CA LYS A 244 -10.03 -5.07 -12.77
C LYS A 244 -10.07 -5.40 -14.27
N TYR A 245 -8.91 -5.45 -14.92
CA TYR A 245 -8.78 -5.64 -16.38
C TYR A 245 -8.14 -6.98 -16.75
N ARG A 246 -7.89 -7.86 -15.78
CA ARG A 246 -7.04 -9.05 -15.95
C ARG A 246 -7.48 -9.94 -17.10
N GLU A 247 -8.77 -10.25 -17.16
CA GLU A 247 -9.31 -11.16 -18.18
C GLU A 247 -9.12 -10.61 -19.59
N ASP A 248 -9.38 -9.32 -19.78
CA ASP A 248 -9.22 -8.65 -21.07
C ASP A 248 -7.74 -8.50 -21.45
N TRP A 249 -6.91 -8.11 -20.49
CA TRP A 249 -5.49 -7.89 -20.71
C TRP A 249 -4.75 -9.20 -21.00
N ASP A 250 -4.98 -10.25 -20.21
CA ASP A 250 -4.33 -11.54 -20.43
C ASP A 250 -4.75 -12.14 -21.78
N ARG A 251 -6.00 -11.96 -22.20
CA ARG A 251 -6.48 -12.36 -23.53
C ARG A 251 -5.79 -11.58 -24.66
N ASP A 252 -5.61 -10.27 -24.50
CA ASP A 252 -4.95 -9.43 -25.49
C ASP A 252 -3.45 -9.77 -25.63
N VAL A 253 -2.78 -10.10 -24.53
CA VAL A 253 -1.39 -10.57 -24.55
C VAL A 253 -1.29 -11.92 -25.25
N CYS A 254 -2.16 -12.88 -24.93
CA CYS A 254 -2.20 -14.15 -25.65
C CYS A 254 -2.36 -13.92 -27.16
N ARG A 255 -3.27 -13.04 -27.61
CA ARG A 255 -3.45 -12.77 -29.05
C ARG A 255 -2.20 -12.27 -29.75
N GLN A 256 -1.39 -11.46 -29.08
CA GLN A 256 -0.12 -10.94 -29.63
C GLN A 256 0.96 -12.02 -29.75
N GLU A 257 0.89 -13.10 -28.98
CA GLU A 257 1.83 -14.23 -29.10
C GLU A 257 1.57 -15.10 -30.34
N TRP A 258 0.33 -15.09 -30.86
CA TRP A 258 -0.10 -15.93 -31.99
C TRP A 258 -0.23 -15.17 -33.31
N SER A 259 0.17 -13.89 -33.34
CA SER A 259 0.15 -13.01 -34.52
C SER A 259 1.55 -12.74 -35.04
#